data_AF-A0AAW1NVW2-F1
#
_entry.id   AF-A0AAW1NVW2-F1
#
_cell.length_a   1.000
_cell.length_b   1.000
_cell.length_c   1.000
_cell.angle_alpha   90.00
_cell.angle_beta   90.00
_cell.angle_gamma   90.00
#
_symmetry.space_group_name_H-M   'P 1'
#
loop_
_entity.id
_entity.type
_entity.pdbx_description
1 polymer ?
#
loop_
_entity_poly.entity_id
_entity_poly.type
_entity_poly.pdbx_seq_one_letter_code
_entity_poly.pdbx_strand_id
1 'polypeptide(L)'
;MRTHHEEEPKLSSFQNFLVSTPLMQPGSAQAPGQGPLEGYGSYHQQYWLDGVLIAVAVLDVLPGYLSSVYFFWDPDLGHMSLGKVSTMNEIEWVRAQSAGPNAAFPLLKHYTMGFYIHSCPKMRYKAEYRPSQLLCPQTFTFVPLEPALLALTRQSLL
;
A
#
# COMPACT_ATOMS: atom_id res chain seq x y z
N MET A 1 -0.48 18.25 -7.96
CA MET A 1 0.06 17.76 -6.68
C MET A 1 1.28 18.60 -6.30
N ARG A 2 1.19 19.44 -5.25
CA ARG A 2 2.31 20.27 -4.79
C ARG A 2 3.15 19.48 -3.77
N THR A 3 4.46 19.39 -3.98
CA THR A 3 5.41 18.80 -3.02
C THR A 3 5.92 19.86 -2.03
N HIS A 4 6.35 19.46 -0.83
CA HIS A 4 6.81 20.35 0.25
C HIS A 4 8.17 21.06 0.00
N HIS A 5 8.64 21.13 -1.25
CA HIS A 5 9.90 21.79 -1.64
C HIS A 5 9.66 22.80 -2.77
N GLU A 6 10.41 23.90 -2.72
CA GLU A 6 10.30 25.10 -3.57
C GLU A 6 10.73 24.89 -5.04
N GLU A 7 11.26 23.72 -5.41
CA GLU A 7 11.59 23.39 -6.81
C GLU A 7 10.48 22.60 -7.49
N GLU A 8 10.19 22.96 -8.75
CA GLU A 8 9.25 22.20 -9.58
C GLU A 8 9.73 20.74 -9.75
N PRO A 9 8.87 19.75 -9.48
CA PRO A 9 9.25 18.36 -9.61
C PRO A 9 9.55 18.01 -11.07
N LYS A 10 10.75 17.47 -11.33
CA LYS A 10 11.14 17.02 -12.67
C LYS A 10 10.39 15.74 -13.03
N LEU A 11 9.90 15.64 -14.27
CA LEU A 11 9.24 14.43 -14.77
C LEU A 11 10.12 13.17 -14.63
N SER A 12 11.42 13.29 -14.86
CA SER A 12 12.37 12.19 -14.68
C SER A 12 12.45 11.71 -13.22
N SER A 13 12.32 12.62 -12.25
CA SER A 13 12.26 12.27 -10.83
C SER A 13 10.97 11.52 -10.51
N PHE A 14 9.84 11.99 -11.02
CA PHE A 14 8.56 11.28 -10.90
C PHE A 14 8.64 9.87 -11.52
N GLN A 15 9.17 9.76 -12.73
CA GLN A 15 9.31 8.47 -13.42
C GLN A 15 10.20 7.51 -12.62
N ASN A 16 11.39 7.96 -12.22
CA ASN A 16 12.31 7.10 -11.46
C ASN A 16 11.76 6.69 -10.10
N PHE A 17 10.93 7.54 -9.46
CA PHE A 17 10.45 7.29 -8.10
C PHE A 17 9.13 6.52 -8.04
N LEU A 18 8.19 6.78 -8.95
CA LEU A 18 6.82 6.27 -8.88
C LEU A 18 6.42 5.40 -10.08
N VAL A 19 7.19 5.38 -11.17
CA VAL A 19 6.81 4.65 -12.40
C VAL A 19 7.74 3.47 -12.66
N SER A 20 9.05 3.72 -12.63
CA SER A 20 10.08 2.71 -12.87
C SER A 20 10.08 1.68 -11.74
N THR A 21 9.88 0.41 -12.08
CA THR A 21 9.89 -0.69 -11.12
C THR A 21 10.85 -1.79 -11.57
N PRO A 22 11.62 -2.39 -10.65
CA PRO A 22 12.41 -3.58 -10.94
C PRO A 22 11.55 -4.85 -11.00
N LEU A 23 10.28 -4.78 -10.60
CA LEU A 23 9.38 -5.93 -10.64
C LEU A 23 8.98 -6.21 -12.09
N MET A 24 9.53 -7.30 -12.64
CA MET A 24 9.17 -7.78 -13.96
C MET A 24 7.74 -8.35 -13.96
N GLN A 25 6.89 -7.86 -14.86
CA GLN A 25 5.61 -8.51 -15.14
C GLN A 25 5.88 -9.77 -15.96
N PRO A 26 5.50 -10.98 -15.51
CA PRO A 26 5.59 -12.16 -16.36
C PRO A 26 4.54 -12.05 -17.48
N GLY A 27 4.95 -11.63 -18.68
CA GLY A 27 4.20 -11.91 -19.93
C GLY A 27 3.20 -10.88 -20.49
N SER A 28 3.18 -9.61 -20.07
CA SER A 28 2.12 -8.69 -20.53
C SER A 28 2.48 -7.86 -21.77
N ALA A 29 2.03 -8.32 -22.94
CA ALA A 29 1.48 -7.40 -23.94
C ALA A 29 0.00 -7.15 -23.56
N GLN A 30 -0.31 -6.09 -22.82
CA GLN A 30 -1.70 -5.71 -22.51
C GLN A 30 -1.96 -4.22 -22.80
N ALA A 31 -3.12 -3.96 -23.38
CA ALA A 31 -3.59 -2.65 -23.82
C ALA A 31 -3.99 -1.74 -22.63
N PRO A 32 -3.91 -0.41 -22.78
CA PRO A 32 -4.21 0.53 -21.69
C PRO A 32 -5.68 0.45 -21.25
N GLY A 33 -5.91 0.43 -19.93
CA GLY A 33 -7.24 0.59 -19.32
C GLY A 33 -7.83 -0.65 -18.65
N GLN A 34 -7.17 -1.80 -18.69
CA GLN A 34 -7.55 -2.96 -17.90
C GLN A 34 -6.65 -3.02 -16.66
N GLY A 35 -7.26 -3.07 -15.46
CA GLY A 35 -6.54 -3.31 -14.21
C GLY A 35 -5.81 -4.66 -14.21
N PRO A 36 -5.18 -5.09 -13.11
CA PRO A 36 -4.37 -6.30 -13.07
C PRO A 36 -5.25 -7.54 -13.24
N LEU A 37 -5.58 -7.87 -14.49
CA LEU A 37 -6.36 -9.06 -14.81
C LEU A 37 -5.46 -10.30 -14.80
N GLU A 38 -4.13 -10.18 -14.95
CA GLU A 38 -3.28 -11.38 -15.15
C GLU A 38 -1.80 -11.24 -14.70
N GLY A 39 -1.45 -10.51 -13.63
CA GLY A 39 -0.01 -10.40 -13.31
C GLY A 39 0.44 -9.87 -11.96
N TYR A 40 1.67 -10.26 -11.61
CA TYR A 40 2.49 -9.63 -10.57
C TYR A 40 3.21 -8.41 -11.14
N GLY A 41 3.45 -7.40 -10.32
CA GLY A 41 4.14 -6.17 -10.73
C GLY A 41 3.67 -4.93 -9.96
N SER A 42 4.13 -3.76 -10.41
CA SER A 42 3.73 -2.48 -9.84
C SER A 42 2.59 -1.83 -10.63
N TYR A 43 1.64 -1.23 -9.91
CA TYR A 43 0.42 -0.64 -10.45
C TYR A 43 0.11 0.70 -9.79
N HIS A 44 -0.59 1.56 -10.53
CA HIS A 44 -1.22 2.77 -9.99
C HIS A 44 -2.72 2.55 -9.86
N GLN A 45 -3.20 2.43 -8.63
CA GLN A 45 -4.63 2.42 -8.33
C GLN A 45 -5.12 3.87 -8.22
N GLN A 46 -6.05 4.24 -9.08
CA GLN A 46 -6.54 5.61 -9.22
C GLN A 46 -7.90 5.79 -8.56
N TYR A 47 -8.08 6.92 -7.89
CA TYR A 47 -9.34 7.32 -7.27
C TYR A 47 -9.89 8.53 -8.00
N TRP A 48 -11.07 8.39 -8.58
CA TRP A 48 -11.73 9.42 -9.35
C TRP A 48 -13.02 9.85 -8.67
N LEU A 49 -13.25 11.15 -8.58
CA LEU A 49 -14.48 11.76 -8.08
C LEU A 49 -14.95 12.80 -9.09
N ASP A 50 -16.16 12.62 -9.63
CA ASP A 50 -16.75 13.51 -10.63
C ASP A 50 -15.83 13.80 -11.84
N GLY A 51 -15.10 12.77 -12.28
CA GLY A 51 -14.16 12.87 -13.40
C GLY A 51 -12.80 13.50 -13.06
N VAL A 52 -12.55 13.84 -11.80
CA VAL A 52 -11.27 14.38 -11.32
C VAL A 52 -10.48 13.30 -10.59
N LEU A 53 -9.19 13.16 -10.93
CA LEU A 53 -8.27 12.26 -10.21
C LEU A 53 -7.90 12.88 -8.87
N ILE A 54 -8.40 12.29 -7.78
CA ILE A 54 -8.25 12.82 -6.42
C ILE A 54 -7.16 12.11 -5.60
N ALA A 55 -6.82 10.87 -5.94
CA ALA A 55 -5.73 10.14 -5.28
C ALA A 55 -5.16 9.02 -6.15
N VAL A 56 -3.93 8.62 -5.85
CA VAL A 56 -3.23 7.50 -6.46
C VAL A 56 -2.53 6.69 -5.37
N ALA A 57 -2.76 5.38 -5.38
CA ALA A 57 -1.95 4.41 -4.64
C ALA A 57 -0.96 3.75 -5.61
N VAL A 58 0.30 3.64 -5.20
CA VAL A 58 1.33 2.84 -5.86
C VAL A 58 1.41 1.50 -5.14
N LEU A 59 1.03 0.44 -5.85
CA LEU A 59 0.86 -0.89 -5.30
C LEU A 59 1.79 -1.88 -5.98
N ASP A 60 2.40 -2.79 -5.22
CA ASP A 60 3.04 -3.98 -5.79
C ASP A 60 2.19 -5.21 -5.51
N VAL A 61 1.80 -5.91 -6.57
CA VAL A 61 1.13 -7.22 -6.50
C VAL A 61 2.21 -8.29 -6.57
N LEU A 62 2.37 -9.04 -5.47
CA LEU A 62 3.35 -10.12 -5.32
C LEU A 62 2.62 -11.45 -5.05
N PRO A 63 3.27 -12.62 -5.23
CA PRO A 63 2.64 -13.91 -5.01
C PRO A 63 1.92 -14.05 -3.67
N GLY A 64 2.50 -13.54 -2.58
CA GLY A 64 1.93 -13.67 -1.24
C GLY A 64 1.32 -12.41 -0.65
N TYR A 65 1.56 -11.24 -1.27
CA TYR A 65 1.37 -9.93 -0.66
C TYR A 65 0.87 -8.90 -1.67
N LEU A 66 -0.06 -8.05 -1.25
CA LEU A 66 -0.27 -6.74 -1.85
C LEU A 66 0.49 -5.72 -0.99
N SER A 67 1.42 -5.00 -1.61
CA SER A 67 2.21 -3.96 -0.94
C SER A 67 1.73 -2.57 -1.31
N SER A 68 1.23 -1.83 -0.32
CA SER A 68 0.94 -0.39 -0.47
C SER A 68 2.23 0.40 -0.28
N VAL A 69 2.87 0.76 -1.38
CA VAL A 69 4.19 1.41 -1.40
C VAL A 69 4.07 2.90 -1.11
N TYR A 70 3.26 3.61 -1.88
CA TYR A 70 3.00 5.04 -1.73
C TYR A 70 1.52 5.33 -1.89
N PHE A 71 1.04 6.32 -1.16
CA PHE A 71 -0.31 6.85 -1.35
C PHE A 71 -0.24 8.37 -1.30
N PHE A 72 -0.77 9.01 -2.33
CA PHE A 72 -0.84 10.46 -2.41
C PHE A 72 -2.17 10.91 -2.98
N TRP A 73 -2.57 12.11 -2.57
CA TRP A 73 -3.90 12.64 -2.86
C TRP A 73 -3.85 14.15 -3.04
N ASP A 74 -4.96 14.71 -3.52
CA ASP A 74 -5.16 16.15 -3.60
C ASP A 74 -5.15 16.76 -2.18
N PRO A 75 -4.22 17.68 -1.86
CA PRO A 75 -4.11 18.24 -0.51
C PRO A 75 -5.40 18.93 -0.02
N ASP A 76 -6.23 19.45 -0.91
CA ASP A 76 -7.50 20.09 -0.56
C ASP A 76 -8.52 19.07 0.02
N LEU A 77 -8.31 17.79 -0.27
CA LEU A 77 -9.13 16.67 0.21
C LEU A 77 -8.52 15.97 1.43
N GLY A 78 -7.53 16.58 2.11
CA GLY A 78 -6.88 16.00 3.28
C GLY A 78 -7.83 15.63 4.44
N HIS A 79 -8.98 16.29 4.53
CA HIS A 79 -10.01 16.02 5.53
C HIS A 79 -10.77 14.70 5.28
N MET A 80 -10.75 14.16 4.06
CA MET A 80 -11.51 12.96 3.68
C MET A 80 -10.86 11.65 4.11
N SER A 81 -9.64 11.68 4.68
CA SER A 81 -8.91 10.48 5.11
C SER A 81 -8.77 9.42 4.01
N LEU A 82 -8.49 9.84 2.76
CA LEU A 82 -8.46 8.98 1.58
C LEU A 82 -7.51 7.78 1.72
N GLY A 83 -6.45 7.89 2.53
CA GLY A 83 -5.58 6.75 2.82
C GLY A 83 -6.28 5.59 3.54
N LYS A 84 -7.25 5.87 4.42
CA LYS A 84 -8.07 4.83 5.08
C LYS A 84 -9.00 4.15 4.08
N VAL A 85 -9.61 4.94 3.19
CA VAL A 85 -10.42 4.40 2.08
C VAL A 85 -9.57 3.48 1.21
N SER A 86 -8.34 3.91 0.88
CA SER A 86 -7.42 3.09 0.07
C SER A 86 -7.09 1.77 0.73
N THR A 87 -6.73 1.81 2.01
CA THR A 87 -6.46 0.60 2.79
C THR A 87 -7.65 -0.36 2.81
N MET A 88 -8.89 0.13 3.00
CA MET A 88 -10.07 -0.74 2.98
C MET A 88 -10.28 -1.40 1.61
N ASN A 89 -10.15 -0.63 0.53
CA ASN A 89 -10.28 -1.14 -0.84
C ASN A 89 -9.19 -2.18 -1.17
N GLU A 90 -7.95 -1.94 -0.75
CA GLU A 90 -6.82 -2.85 -0.93
C GLU A 90 -7.02 -4.16 -0.18
N ILE A 91 -7.52 -4.11 1.07
CA ILE A 91 -7.88 -5.29 1.86
C ILE A 91 -9.01 -6.08 1.18
N GLU A 92 -10.05 -5.39 0.71
CA GLU A 92 -11.16 -6.02 -0.01
C GLU A 92 -10.68 -6.69 -1.29
N TRP A 93 -9.80 -6.03 -2.05
CA TRP A 93 -9.23 -6.57 -3.26
C TRP A 93 -8.43 -7.85 -2.99
N VAL A 94 -7.55 -7.86 -1.98
CA VAL A 94 -6.80 -9.08 -1.57
C VAL A 94 -7.76 -10.23 -1.27
N ARG A 95 -8.85 -9.96 -0.55
CA ARG A 95 -9.85 -10.99 -0.22
C ARG A 95 -10.58 -11.50 -1.46
N ALA A 96 -10.99 -10.61 -2.36
CA ALA A 96 -11.69 -10.97 -3.59
C ALA A 96 -10.81 -11.80 -4.53
N GLN A 97 -9.53 -11.44 -4.64
CA GLN A 97 -8.59 -12.10 -5.56
C GLN A 97 -8.06 -13.45 -5.09
N SER A 98 -8.11 -13.72 -3.78
CA SER A 98 -7.60 -14.96 -3.18
C SER A 98 -8.67 -15.96 -2.79
N ALA A 99 -9.96 -15.57 -2.84
CA ALA A 99 -11.07 -16.41 -2.43
C ALA A 99 -11.69 -17.20 -3.59
N GLY A 100 -12.04 -18.45 -3.32
CA GLY A 100 -12.81 -19.30 -4.21
C GLY A 100 -11.98 -20.21 -5.13
N PRO A 101 -12.65 -21.13 -5.85
CA PRO A 101 -11.99 -22.16 -6.66
C PRO A 101 -11.27 -21.59 -7.91
N ASN A 102 -11.66 -20.40 -8.36
CA ASN A 102 -11.10 -19.72 -9.53
C ASN A 102 -10.36 -18.42 -9.16
N ALA A 103 -9.81 -18.37 -7.93
CA ALA A 103 -9.04 -17.22 -7.47
C ALA A 103 -7.89 -16.91 -8.43
N ALA A 104 -7.79 -15.66 -8.88
CA ALA A 104 -6.70 -15.22 -9.76
C ALA A 104 -5.34 -15.26 -9.03
N PHE A 105 -5.36 -15.00 -7.72
CA PHE A 105 -4.16 -14.97 -6.87
C PHE A 105 -4.35 -15.84 -5.61
N PRO A 106 -4.36 -17.18 -5.73
CA PRO A 106 -4.65 -18.08 -4.61
C PRO A 106 -3.61 -18.03 -3.47
N LEU A 107 -2.42 -17.50 -3.75
CA LEU A 107 -1.35 -17.32 -2.76
C LEU A 107 -1.39 -15.94 -2.08
N LEU A 108 -2.17 -14.98 -2.60
CA LEU A 108 -2.24 -13.60 -2.12
C LEU A 108 -3.05 -13.53 -0.83
N LYS A 109 -2.39 -13.73 0.31
CA LYS A 109 -3.05 -13.84 1.62
C LYS A 109 -2.82 -12.63 2.51
N HIS A 110 -1.92 -11.75 2.13
CA HIS A 110 -1.45 -10.68 2.99
C HIS A 110 -1.53 -9.32 2.29
N TYR A 111 -1.76 -8.31 3.11
CA TYR A 111 -1.70 -6.91 2.74
C TYR A 111 -0.67 -6.23 3.64
N THR A 112 0.27 -5.49 3.06
CA THR A 112 1.29 -4.74 3.82
C THR A 112 1.17 -3.25 3.57
N MET A 113 1.14 -2.50 4.68
CA MET A 113 1.14 -1.02 4.70
C MET A 113 2.57 -0.46 4.82
N GLY A 114 3.59 -1.30 4.63
CA GLY A 114 4.99 -0.92 4.83
C GLY A 114 5.36 -0.71 6.31
N PHE A 115 6.35 0.14 6.55
CA PHE A 115 6.91 0.33 7.90
C PHE A 115 5.92 0.86 8.93
N TYR A 116 6.08 0.39 10.17
CA TYR A 116 5.38 0.88 11.36
C TYR A 116 6.41 1.35 12.40
N ILE A 117 6.44 2.65 12.66
CA ILE A 117 7.26 3.27 13.70
C ILE A 117 6.32 3.66 14.84
N HIS A 118 6.41 2.97 15.97
CA HIS A 118 5.47 3.12 17.09
C HIS A 118 5.39 4.57 17.62
N SER A 119 6.54 5.26 17.68
CA SER A 119 6.63 6.64 18.14
C SER A 119 6.11 7.67 17.13
N CYS A 120 5.80 7.30 15.89
CA CYS A 120 5.35 8.21 14.86
C CYS A 120 3.81 8.35 14.87
N PRO A 121 3.25 9.53 15.23
CA PRO A 121 1.80 9.71 15.29
C PRO A 121 1.09 9.42 13.97
N LYS A 122 1.74 9.75 12.84
CA LYS A 122 1.22 9.55 11.47
C LYS A 122 1.09 8.08 11.08
N MET A 123 1.76 7.15 11.79
CA MET A 123 1.70 5.71 11.52
C MET A 123 0.74 4.96 12.44
N ARG A 124 0.18 5.61 13.47
CA ARG A 124 -0.69 4.94 14.46
C ARG A 124 -1.92 4.29 13.84
N TYR A 125 -2.48 4.88 12.78
CA TYR A 125 -3.66 4.35 12.11
C TYR A 125 -3.46 2.92 11.57
N LYS A 126 -2.23 2.53 11.22
CA LYS A 126 -1.94 1.17 10.73
C LYS A 126 -2.25 0.10 11.77
N ALA A 127 -2.20 0.44 13.05
CA ALA A 127 -2.50 -0.47 14.15
C ALA A 127 -4.01 -0.63 14.45
N GLU A 128 -4.87 0.14 13.76
CA GLU A 128 -6.33 0.08 13.90
C GLU A 128 -6.94 -1.12 13.13
N TYR A 129 -6.23 -1.66 12.14
CA TYR A 129 -6.72 -2.77 11.33
C TYR A 129 -6.49 -4.13 12.01
N ARG A 130 -7.43 -5.06 11.82
CA ARG A 130 -7.38 -6.41 12.41
C ARG A 130 -7.92 -7.49 11.45
N PRO A 131 -7.40 -8.73 11.55
CA PRO A 131 -6.19 -9.12 12.29
C PRO A 131 -4.92 -8.48 11.69
N SER A 132 -3.85 -8.30 12.47
CA SER A 132 -2.60 -7.68 11.98
C SER A 132 -1.38 -8.18 12.73
N GLN A 133 -0.23 -8.10 12.07
CA GLN A 133 1.07 -8.55 12.57
C GLN A 133 2.14 -7.51 12.29
N LEU A 134 3.21 -7.51 13.09
CA LEU A 134 4.42 -6.73 12.83
C LEU A 134 5.59 -7.69 12.54
N LEU A 135 6.44 -7.33 11.58
CA LEU A 135 7.70 -8.04 11.35
C LEU A 135 8.74 -7.55 12.37
N CYS A 136 9.23 -8.46 13.21
CA CYS A 136 10.32 -8.17 14.13
C CYS A 136 11.64 -8.01 13.35
N PRO A 137 12.34 -6.87 13.44
CA PRO A 137 13.55 -6.63 12.65
C PRO A 137 14.76 -7.45 13.12
N GLN A 138 14.75 -7.99 14.34
CA GLN A 138 15.83 -8.83 14.87
C GLN A 138 15.66 -10.30 14.47
N THR A 139 14.43 -10.82 14.56
CA THR A 139 14.16 -12.25 14.34
C THR A 139 13.60 -12.55 12.96
N PHE A 140 13.20 -11.53 12.20
CA PHE A 140 12.51 -11.66 10.91
C PHE A 140 11.25 -12.52 10.97
N THR A 141 10.59 -12.53 12.13
CA THR A 141 9.34 -13.26 12.35
C THR A 141 8.18 -12.29 12.51
N PHE A 142 7.04 -12.64 11.90
CA PHE A 142 5.80 -11.93 12.13
C PHE A 142 5.23 -12.26 13.51
N VAL A 143 4.99 -11.24 14.32
CA VAL A 143 4.38 -11.34 15.64
C VAL A 143 3.00 -10.69 15.63
N PRO A 144 2.01 -11.22 16.38
CA PRO A 144 0.71 -10.56 16.52
C PRO A 144 0.88 -9.11 17.00
N LEU A 145 0.05 -8.21 16.46
CA LEU A 145 0.18 -6.78 16.70
C LEU A 145 0.04 -6.41 18.18
N GLU A 146 -0.93 -6.95 18.89
CA GLU A 146 -1.27 -6.53 20.26
C GLU A 146 -0.14 -6.81 21.27
N PRO A 147 0.45 -8.02 21.32
CA PRO A 147 1.65 -8.27 22.11
C PRO A 147 2.84 -7.38 21.72
N ALA A 148 3.02 -7.12 20.43
CA ALA A 148 4.11 -6.30 19.93
C ALA A 148 3.98 -4.83 20.37
N LEU A 149 2.77 -4.26 20.29
CA LEU A 149 2.50 -2.90 20.76
C LEU A 149 2.77 -2.76 22.26
N LEU A 150 2.36 -3.74 23.07
CA LEU A 150 2.62 -3.73 24.50
C LEU A 150 4.13 -3.71 24.82
N ALA A 151 4.93 -4.48 24.08
CA ALA A 151 6.38 -4.48 24.24
C ALA A 151 7.02 -3.15 23.84
N LEU A 152 6.56 -2.55 22.73
CA LEU A 152 7.07 -1.27 22.22
C LEU A 152 6.74 -0.10 23.16
N THR A 153 5.53 -0.06 23.72
CA THR A 153 5.14 0.97 24.69
C THR A 153 5.97 0.88 25.97
N ARG A 154 6.29 -0.32 26.45
CA ARG A 154 7.15 -0.50 27.64
C ARG A 154 8.57 0.01 27.41
N GLN A 155 9.11 -0.14 26.21
CA GLN A 155 10.44 0.38 25.85
C GLN A 155 10.49 1.90 25.75
N SER A 156 9.38 2.56 25.38
CA SER A 156 9.31 4.02 25.29
C SER A 156 9.17 4.75 26.64
N LEU A 157 9.03 4.01 27.74
CA LEU A 157 8.90 4.52 29.10
C LEU A 157 10.19 4.36 29.93
N LEU A 158 11.27 3.86 29.32
CA LEU A 158 12.62 3.75 29.88
C LEU A 158 13.54 4.74 29.17
#